data_AF-A0A3M7MTW1-F1
#
_entry.id   AF-A0A3M7MTW1-F1
#
_cell.length_a   1.000
_cell.length_b   1.000
_cell.length_c   1.000
_cell.angle_alpha   90.00
_cell.angle_beta   90.00
_cell.angle_gamma   90.00
#
_symmetry.space_group_name_H-M   'P 1'
#
loop_
_entity.id
_entity.type
_entity.pdbx_description
1 polymer ?
#
loop_
_entity_poly.entity_id
_entity_poly.type
_entity_poly.pdbx_seq_one_letter_code
_entity_poly.pdbx_strand_id
1 'polypeptide(L)'
;MDSAMDLDGPGLETAQLRPHQDAEVTRLWRTWRTVLEMLVDRGYQITEEELQISRPTFYSKFKDPASGVIDRRLLRLKAEPTPDMVKKLTPRATKRDPNPATRAGTIWVEFCPDTTIGIKHTRAFAHTLQERNFTSGVFITIGPVTTSALRAFDGAAEQGVSAEHFREEDLLVNITKHELVPTHILLSDEEKRTLLDVYRLKETQLPRIQSSDPVAKYLGLKKGQVVKIIRKSETAGRYASYRWVF
;
A
#
# COMPACT_ATOMS: atom_id res chain seq x y z
N MET A 1 -42.19 0.87 4.99
CA MET A 1 -42.46 -0.04 3.86
C MET A 1 -41.38 0.25 2.84
N ASP A 2 -40.24 -0.39 3.07
CA ASP A 2 -39.03 -0.29 2.25
C ASP A 2 -39.19 -1.26 1.08
N SER A 3 -39.19 -0.75 -0.15
CA SER A 3 -39.06 -1.57 -1.35
C SER A 3 -37.61 -1.45 -1.82
N ALA A 4 -36.80 -2.45 -1.46
CA ALA A 4 -35.50 -2.67 -2.07
C ALA A 4 -35.70 -3.04 -3.55
N MET A 5 -35.10 -2.25 -4.44
CA MET A 5 -34.98 -2.55 -5.86
C MET A 5 -33.95 -3.68 -6.04
N ASP A 6 -34.45 -4.89 -6.23
CA ASP A 6 -33.70 -6.00 -6.82
C ASP A 6 -33.35 -5.65 -8.27
N LEU A 7 -32.09 -5.32 -8.52
CA LEU A 7 -31.51 -5.22 -9.86
C LEU A 7 -30.17 -5.98 -9.90
N ASP A 8 -30.24 -7.31 -9.75
CA ASP A 8 -29.19 -8.21 -10.20
C ASP A 8 -29.82 -9.21 -11.18
N GLY A 9 -29.85 -8.82 -12.46
CA GLY A 9 -30.16 -9.73 -13.56
C GLY A 9 -28.98 -10.68 -13.79
N PRO A 10 -29.21 -11.93 -14.22
CA PRO A 10 -28.15 -12.91 -14.41
C PRO A 10 -27.28 -12.51 -15.61
N GLY A 11 -26.11 -11.94 -15.33
CA GLY A 11 -25.07 -11.75 -16.34
C GLY A 11 -24.63 -13.10 -16.91
N LEU A 12 -24.82 -13.25 -18.21
CA LEU A 12 -24.39 -14.42 -18.98
C LEU A 12 -22.88 -14.67 -18.83
N GLU A 13 -22.53 -15.95 -18.79
CA GLU A 13 -21.18 -16.52 -19.01
C GLU A 13 -20.20 -16.58 -17.82
N THR A 14 -20.69 -16.96 -16.63
CA THR A 14 -19.83 -17.66 -15.66
C THR A 14 -19.99 -19.17 -15.83
N ALA A 15 -19.04 -19.81 -16.51
CA ALA A 15 -18.84 -21.24 -16.34
C ALA A 15 -18.72 -21.52 -14.84
N GLN A 16 -19.56 -22.41 -14.30
CA GLN A 16 -19.73 -22.64 -12.87
C GLN A 16 -18.40 -23.05 -12.23
N LEU A 17 -17.68 -22.06 -11.68
CA LEU A 17 -16.50 -22.29 -10.87
C LEU A 17 -16.89 -23.17 -9.68
N ARG A 18 -16.04 -24.12 -9.31
CA ARG A 18 -16.25 -24.89 -8.09
C ARG A 18 -16.29 -23.93 -6.90
N PRO A 19 -17.10 -24.17 -5.85
CA PRO A 19 -17.26 -23.23 -4.73
C PRO A 19 -15.94 -22.76 -4.09
N HIS A 20 -14.96 -23.66 -3.95
CA HIS A 20 -13.63 -23.31 -3.43
C HIS A 20 -12.86 -22.35 -4.36
N GLN A 21 -12.94 -22.56 -5.68
CA GLN A 21 -12.26 -21.70 -6.65
C GLN A 21 -12.92 -20.33 -6.72
N ASP A 22 -14.25 -20.25 -6.65
CA ASP A 22 -14.98 -18.98 -6.62
C ASP A 22 -14.64 -18.15 -5.37
N ALA A 23 -14.52 -18.81 -4.22
CA ALA A 23 -14.08 -18.17 -2.98
C ALA A 23 -12.63 -17.64 -3.08
N GLU A 24 -11.71 -18.40 -3.67
CA GLU A 24 -10.33 -17.94 -3.89
C GLU A 24 -10.26 -16.74 -4.84
N VAL A 25 -10.99 -16.78 -5.96
CA VAL A 25 -11.08 -15.66 -6.91
C VAL A 25 -11.61 -14.41 -6.21
N THR A 26 -12.66 -14.55 -5.39
CA THR A 26 -13.22 -13.43 -4.63
C THR A 26 -12.22 -12.86 -3.62
N ARG A 27 -11.47 -13.72 -2.91
CA ARG A 27 -10.42 -13.29 -1.98
C ARG A 27 -9.31 -12.52 -2.69
N LEU A 28 -8.78 -13.07 -3.78
CA LEU A 28 -7.71 -12.43 -4.56
C LEU A 28 -8.16 -11.10 -5.16
N TRP A 29 -9.38 -11.04 -5.71
CA TRP A 29 -9.93 -9.79 -6.23
C TRP A 29 -10.02 -8.70 -5.16
N ARG A 30 -10.47 -9.05 -3.94
CA ARG A 30 -10.51 -8.12 -2.80
C ARG A 30 -9.12 -7.66 -2.39
N THR A 31 -8.17 -8.59 -2.23
CA THR A 31 -6.77 -8.28 -1.92
C THR A 31 -6.17 -7.33 -2.97
N TRP A 32 -6.35 -7.65 -4.26
CA TRP A 32 -5.85 -6.84 -5.36
C TRP A 32 -6.45 -5.43 -5.37
N ARG A 33 -7.75 -5.32 -5.12
CA ARG A 33 -8.43 -4.01 -4.98
C ARG A 33 -7.86 -3.21 -3.80
N THR A 34 -7.68 -3.82 -2.63
CA THR A 34 -7.09 -3.14 -1.46
C THR A 34 -5.67 -2.65 -1.75
N VAL A 35 -4.90 -3.41 -2.54
CA VAL A 35 -3.56 -2.99 -2.98
C VAL A 35 -3.63 -1.75 -3.88
N LEU A 36 -4.55 -1.70 -4.86
CA LEU A 36 -4.73 -0.51 -5.68
C LEU A 36 -5.14 0.72 -4.85
N GLU A 37 -6.08 0.54 -3.92
CA GLU A 37 -6.50 1.58 -2.99
C GLU A 37 -5.31 2.07 -2.14
N MET A 38 -4.47 1.15 -1.66
CA MET A 38 -3.25 1.48 -0.92
C MET A 38 -2.24 2.27 -1.77
N LEU A 39 -2.08 1.93 -3.05
CA LEU A 39 -1.20 2.68 -3.96
C LEU A 39 -1.71 4.12 -4.15
N VAL A 40 -3.02 4.31 -4.32
CA VAL A 40 -3.62 5.65 -4.41
C VAL A 40 -3.44 6.43 -3.11
N ASP A 41 -3.70 5.84 -1.96
CA ASP A 41 -3.54 6.50 -0.66
C ASP A 41 -2.07 6.89 -0.38
N ARG A 42 -1.11 6.14 -0.93
CA ARG A 42 0.33 6.48 -0.90
C ARG A 42 0.72 7.60 -1.88
N GLY A 43 -0.17 7.98 -2.79
CA GLY A 43 0.06 9.05 -3.77
C GLY A 43 0.63 8.55 -5.11
N TYR A 44 0.47 7.28 -5.45
CA TYR A 44 0.78 6.76 -6.78
C TYR A 44 -0.37 6.97 -7.76
N GLN A 45 -0.02 7.10 -9.03
CA GLN A 45 -0.99 7.28 -10.11
C GLN A 45 -1.59 5.92 -10.50
N ILE A 46 -2.88 5.74 -10.20
CA ILE A 46 -3.71 4.62 -10.62
C ILE A 46 -4.97 5.21 -11.25
N THR A 47 -5.48 4.61 -12.32
CA THR A 47 -6.68 5.14 -12.98
C THR A 47 -7.96 4.64 -12.31
N GLU A 48 -9.05 5.40 -12.44
CA GLU A 48 -10.33 5.01 -11.84
C GLU A 48 -10.87 3.72 -12.47
N GLU A 49 -10.58 3.50 -13.76
CA GLU A 49 -10.96 2.27 -14.45
C GLU A 49 -10.28 1.03 -13.86
N GLU A 50 -9.03 1.16 -13.39
CA GLU A 50 -8.32 0.07 -12.71
C GLU A 50 -8.90 -0.20 -11.31
N LEU A 51 -9.33 0.83 -10.59
CA LEU A 51 -9.94 0.71 -9.26
C LEU A 51 -11.33 0.07 -9.30
N GLN A 52 -12.10 0.33 -10.35
CA GLN A 52 -13.50 -0.11 -10.49
C GLN A 52 -13.64 -1.43 -11.28
N ILE A 53 -12.54 -2.17 -11.50
CA ILE A 53 -12.60 -3.46 -12.19
C ILE A 53 -13.53 -4.43 -11.43
N SER A 54 -14.57 -4.88 -12.13
CA SER A 54 -15.53 -5.86 -11.63
C SER A 54 -14.88 -7.24 -11.41
N ARG A 55 -15.43 -8.05 -10.49
CA ARG A 55 -14.93 -9.42 -10.24
C ARG A 55 -14.92 -10.28 -11.52
N PRO A 56 -15.95 -10.30 -12.37
CA PRO A 56 -15.91 -11.05 -13.63
C PRO A 56 -14.80 -10.57 -14.58
N THR A 57 -14.62 -9.25 -14.72
CA THR A 57 -13.55 -8.68 -15.55
C THR A 57 -12.17 -9.04 -15.02
N PHE A 58 -11.98 -8.97 -13.69
CA PHE A 58 -10.76 -9.41 -13.03
C PHE A 58 -10.45 -10.87 -13.34
N TYR A 59 -11.43 -11.76 -13.16
CA TYR A 59 -11.26 -13.18 -13.44
C TYR A 59 -10.87 -13.44 -14.90
N SER A 60 -11.57 -12.82 -15.85
CA SER A 60 -11.27 -12.97 -17.27
C SER A 60 -9.90 -12.43 -17.67
N LYS A 61 -9.42 -11.37 -17.02
CA LYS A 61 -8.13 -10.72 -17.32
C LYS A 61 -6.92 -11.51 -16.78
N PHE A 62 -7.07 -12.14 -15.62
CA PHE A 62 -5.94 -12.74 -14.89
C PHE A 62 -5.99 -14.27 -14.77
N LYS A 63 -7.01 -14.93 -15.34
CA LYS A 63 -7.06 -16.39 -15.41
C LYS A 63 -5.99 -16.91 -16.38
N ASP A 64 -5.35 -18.00 -16.00
CA ASP A 64 -4.57 -18.80 -16.93
C ASP A 64 -5.53 -19.54 -17.90
N PRO A 65 -5.37 -19.39 -19.23
CA PRO A 65 -6.22 -20.04 -20.21
C PRO A 65 -6.25 -21.57 -20.10
N ALA A 66 -5.18 -22.19 -19.60
CA ALA A 66 -5.08 -23.65 -19.49
C ALA A 66 -5.76 -24.20 -18.23
N SER A 67 -5.47 -23.61 -17.06
CA SER A 67 -5.97 -24.12 -15.76
C SER A 67 -7.30 -23.52 -15.31
N GLY A 68 -7.69 -22.35 -15.82
CA GLY A 68 -8.84 -21.59 -15.32
C GLY A 68 -8.65 -21.07 -13.89
N VAL A 69 -7.42 -21.08 -13.36
CA VAL A 69 -7.07 -20.51 -12.06
C VAL A 69 -6.40 -19.16 -12.28
N ILE A 70 -6.53 -18.25 -11.32
CA ILE A 70 -5.85 -16.95 -11.37
C ILE A 70 -4.35 -17.15 -11.18
N ASP A 71 -3.56 -16.72 -12.16
CA ASP A 71 -2.11 -16.70 -12.02
C ASP A 71 -1.67 -15.42 -11.30
N ARG A 72 -1.18 -15.58 -10.07
CA ARG A 72 -0.65 -14.49 -9.23
C ARG A 72 0.48 -13.73 -9.92
N ARG A 73 1.24 -14.37 -10.83
CA ARG A 73 2.31 -13.70 -11.59
C ARG A 73 1.76 -12.62 -12.53
N LEU A 74 0.50 -12.73 -12.97
CA LEU A 74 -0.16 -11.73 -13.80
C LEU A 74 -0.70 -10.55 -12.99
N LEU A 75 -0.78 -10.66 -11.67
CA LEU A 75 -1.25 -9.61 -10.75
C LEU A 75 -0.17 -8.56 -10.41
N ARG A 76 1.01 -8.64 -11.03
CA ARG A 76 2.10 -7.68 -10.82
C ARG A 76 1.65 -6.28 -11.23
N LEU A 77 1.97 -5.30 -10.39
CA LEU A 77 1.62 -3.90 -10.63
C LEU A 77 2.88 -3.05 -10.63
N LYS A 78 2.88 -2.03 -11.48
CA LYS A 78 3.85 -0.94 -11.46
C LYS A 78 3.06 0.36 -11.39
N ALA A 79 3.48 1.28 -10.52
CA ALA A 79 2.90 2.61 -10.48
C ALA A 79 3.97 3.70 -10.38
N GLU A 80 3.66 4.83 -11.00
CA GLU A 80 4.49 6.04 -11.01
C GLU A 80 3.96 7.02 -9.94
N PRO A 81 4.83 7.81 -9.29
CA PRO A 81 4.40 8.78 -8.29
C PRO A 81 3.61 9.94 -8.94
N THR A 82 2.58 10.42 -8.25
CA THR A 82 1.88 11.64 -8.69
C THR A 82 2.76 12.89 -8.54
N PRO A 83 2.52 13.97 -9.31
CA PRO A 83 3.23 15.23 -9.14
C PRO A 83 3.14 15.78 -7.70
N ASP A 84 2.01 15.58 -7.02
CA ASP A 84 1.80 15.97 -5.63
C ASP A 84 2.67 15.17 -4.66
N MET A 85 2.80 13.86 -4.88
CA MET A 85 3.71 13.00 -4.11
C MET A 85 5.17 13.45 -4.30
N VAL A 86 5.57 13.71 -5.55
CA VAL A 86 6.92 14.23 -5.86
C VAL A 86 7.17 15.51 -5.09
N LYS A 87 6.26 16.49 -5.17
CA LYS A 87 6.38 17.76 -4.44
C LYS A 87 6.50 17.56 -2.93
N LYS A 88 5.71 16.66 -2.34
CA LYS A 88 5.73 16.41 -0.89
C LYS A 88 6.99 15.71 -0.40
N LEU A 89 7.56 14.81 -1.20
CA LEU A 89 8.72 13.99 -0.83
C LEU A 89 10.06 14.57 -1.30
N THR A 90 10.05 15.58 -2.16
CA THR A 90 11.25 16.35 -2.49
C THR A 90 11.73 17.11 -1.25
N PRO A 91 12.96 16.86 -0.78
CA PRO A 91 13.54 17.64 0.30
C PRO A 91 13.58 19.13 -0.06
N ARG A 92 13.63 19.99 0.95
CA ARG A 92 13.80 21.43 0.71
C ARG A 92 15.18 21.73 0.15
N ALA A 93 15.25 22.61 -0.86
CA ALA A 93 16.50 23.16 -1.35
C ALA A 93 17.25 23.90 -0.23
N THR A 94 18.52 23.54 -0.04
CA THR A 94 19.42 24.19 0.92
C THR A 94 20.51 24.95 0.16
N LYS A 95 21.22 25.85 0.85
CA LYS A 95 22.40 26.52 0.23
C LYS A 95 23.46 25.52 -0.27
N ARG A 96 23.48 24.31 0.30
CA ARG A 96 24.45 23.25 -0.01
C ARG A 96 23.97 22.32 -1.13
N ASP A 97 22.65 22.18 -1.28
CA ASP A 97 21.99 21.41 -2.33
C ASP A 97 20.79 22.22 -2.87
N PRO A 98 21.01 23.01 -3.93
CA PRO A 98 19.97 23.87 -4.50
C PRO A 98 18.86 23.11 -5.23
N ASN A 99 19.10 21.86 -5.65
CA ASN A 99 18.11 21.06 -6.39
C ASN A 99 18.13 19.60 -5.89
N PRO A 100 17.56 19.35 -4.70
CA PRO A 100 17.61 18.02 -4.10
C PRO A 100 16.79 17.02 -4.91
N ALA A 101 17.34 15.82 -5.07
CA ALA A 101 16.63 14.72 -5.70
C ALA A 101 15.40 14.33 -4.87
N THR A 102 14.29 14.04 -5.56
CA THR A 102 13.08 13.58 -4.89
C THR A 102 13.26 12.19 -4.30
N ARG A 103 12.65 11.94 -3.14
CA ARG A 103 12.52 10.59 -2.57
C ARG A 103 11.35 9.81 -3.19
N ALA A 104 10.48 10.49 -3.94
CA ALA A 104 9.40 9.83 -4.66
C ALA A 104 9.96 9.12 -5.88
N GLY A 105 9.80 7.80 -5.92
CA GLY A 105 10.12 7.02 -7.10
C GLY A 105 9.09 5.94 -7.35
N THR A 106 9.36 5.12 -8.36
CA THR A 106 8.44 4.09 -8.82
C THR A 106 8.28 2.97 -7.82
N ILE A 107 7.09 2.38 -7.81
CA ILE A 107 6.76 1.23 -6.97
C ILE A 107 6.48 -0.01 -7.81
N TRP A 108 6.98 -1.14 -7.32
CA TRP A 108 6.73 -2.46 -7.88
C TRP A 108 5.97 -3.33 -6.89
N VAL A 109 4.86 -3.91 -7.30
CA VAL A 109 4.09 -4.84 -6.48
C VAL A 109 4.12 -6.22 -7.10
N GLU A 110 4.49 -7.23 -6.31
CA GLU A 110 4.59 -8.61 -6.75
C GLU A 110 3.80 -9.55 -5.83
N PHE A 111 2.97 -10.39 -6.45
CA PHE A 111 2.25 -11.46 -5.78
C PHE A 111 3.01 -12.77 -5.95
N CYS A 112 3.41 -13.37 -4.83
CA CYS A 112 4.10 -14.65 -4.83
C CYS A 112 3.11 -15.81 -5.00
N PRO A 113 3.29 -16.70 -5.98
CA PRO A 113 2.43 -17.88 -6.13
C PRO A 113 2.73 -18.97 -5.09
N ASP A 114 3.90 -18.93 -4.45
CA ASP A 114 4.34 -19.97 -3.53
C ASP A 114 3.75 -19.78 -2.13
N THR A 115 3.34 -20.87 -1.48
CA THR A 115 2.79 -20.83 -0.12
C THR A 115 3.88 -20.68 0.94
N THR A 116 5.06 -21.25 0.71
CA THR A 116 6.21 -21.19 1.63
C THR A 116 7.25 -20.20 1.14
N ILE A 117 7.42 -19.11 1.89
CA ILE A 117 8.32 -18.02 1.49
C ILE A 117 9.68 -18.13 2.20
N GLY A 118 10.65 -18.68 1.46
CA GLY A 118 12.06 -18.69 1.84
C GLY A 118 12.88 -17.49 1.33
N ILE A 119 14.14 -17.42 1.75
CA ILE A 119 15.10 -16.34 1.44
C ILE A 119 15.39 -16.19 -0.07
N LYS A 120 15.22 -17.26 -0.85
CA LYS A 120 15.40 -17.23 -2.31
C LYS A 120 14.45 -16.24 -2.98
N HIS A 121 13.17 -16.24 -2.55
CA HIS A 121 12.14 -15.38 -3.13
C HIS A 121 12.40 -13.91 -2.81
N THR A 122 12.74 -13.60 -1.56
CA THR A 122 12.98 -12.20 -1.14
C THR A 122 14.24 -11.61 -1.78
N ARG A 123 15.29 -12.42 -1.98
CA ARG A 123 16.46 -12.00 -2.76
C ARG A 123 16.15 -11.80 -4.24
N ALA A 124 15.37 -12.69 -4.86
CA ALA A 124 14.95 -12.53 -6.25
C ALA A 124 14.11 -11.26 -6.43
N PHE A 125 13.23 -10.98 -5.47
CA PHE A 125 12.46 -9.74 -5.44
C PHE A 125 13.36 -8.50 -5.28
N ALA A 126 14.29 -8.51 -4.32
CA ALA A 126 15.24 -7.41 -4.13
C ALA A 126 16.10 -7.16 -5.38
N HIS A 127 16.58 -8.22 -6.05
CA HIS A 127 17.28 -8.12 -7.32
C HIS A 127 16.41 -7.46 -8.40
N THR A 128 15.13 -7.86 -8.50
CA THR A 128 14.19 -7.25 -9.45
C THR A 128 14.01 -5.75 -9.20
N LEU A 129 13.95 -5.33 -7.93
CA LEU A 129 13.86 -3.91 -7.58
C LEU A 129 15.11 -3.13 -8.02
N GLN A 130 16.29 -3.69 -7.81
CA GLN A 130 17.58 -3.06 -8.17
C GLN A 130 17.77 -2.99 -9.68
N GLU A 131 17.58 -4.11 -10.37
CA GLU A 131 17.79 -4.23 -11.83
C GLU A 131 16.89 -3.28 -12.61
N ARG A 132 15.65 -3.10 -12.14
CA ARG A 132 14.67 -2.21 -12.77
C ARG A 132 14.62 -0.81 -12.15
N ASN A 133 15.51 -0.52 -11.21
CA ASN A 133 15.68 0.77 -10.54
C ASN A 133 14.37 1.29 -9.88
N PHE A 134 13.65 0.41 -9.20
CA PHE A 134 12.49 0.76 -8.38
C PHE A 134 12.91 1.30 -7.02
N THR A 135 12.30 2.39 -6.57
CA THR A 135 12.58 2.97 -5.25
C THR A 135 11.85 2.25 -4.14
N SER A 136 10.67 1.70 -4.43
CA SER A 136 9.86 0.97 -3.46
C SER A 136 9.30 -0.33 -4.05
N GLY A 137 9.13 -1.33 -3.18
CA GLY A 137 8.60 -2.62 -3.54
C GLY A 137 7.62 -3.14 -2.49
N VAL A 138 6.52 -3.75 -2.93
CA VAL A 138 5.56 -4.43 -2.07
C VAL A 138 5.48 -5.91 -2.49
N PHE A 139 5.82 -6.80 -1.56
CA PHE A 139 5.81 -8.24 -1.77
C PHE A 139 4.63 -8.89 -1.05
N ILE A 140 3.70 -9.43 -1.82
CA ILE A 140 2.45 -10.02 -1.30
C ILE A 140 2.59 -11.54 -1.27
N THR A 141 2.23 -12.13 -0.14
CA THR A 141 2.46 -13.56 0.14
C THR A 141 1.20 -14.25 0.63
N ILE A 142 1.05 -15.53 0.29
CA ILE A 142 -0.07 -16.35 0.76
C ILE A 142 0.17 -16.78 2.22
N GLY A 143 1.34 -17.38 2.46
CA GLY A 143 1.75 -17.91 3.77
C GLY A 143 2.67 -16.98 4.56
N PRO A 144 3.06 -17.39 5.77
CA PRO A 144 3.99 -16.63 6.58
C PRO A 144 5.39 -16.60 5.95
N VAL A 145 6.07 -15.47 6.11
CA VAL A 145 7.46 -15.29 5.67
C VAL A 145 8.40 -15.72 6.79
N THR A 146 9.42 -16.52 6.43
CA THR A 146 10.44 -16.95 7.39
C THR A 146 11.26 -15.77 7.93
N THR A 147 11.70 -15.81 9.19
CA THR A 147 12.50 -14.72 9.80
C THR A 147 13.76 -14.39 9.00
N SER A 148 14.41 -15.40 8.41
CA SER A 148 15.57 -15.20 7.53
C SER A 148 15.22 -14.47 6.24
N ALA A 149 14.02 -14.70 5.69
CA ALA A 149 13.54 -13.99 4.52
C ALA A 149 13.13 -12.54 4.84
N LEU A 150 12.57 -12.27 6.03
CA LEU A 150 12.29 -10.90 6.49
C LEU A 150 13.56 -10.04 6.58
N ARG A 151 14.64 -10.59 7.17
CA ARG A 151 15.95 -9.91 7.25
C ARG A 151 16.56 -9.58 5.89
N ALA A 152 16.17 -10.29 4.84
CA ALA A 152 16.66 -9.99 3.49
C ALA A 152 16.07 -8.68 2.94
N PHE A 153 14.90 -8.25 3.42
CA PHE A 153 14.35 -6.93 3.07
C PHE A 153 15.14 -5.78 3.73
N ASP A 154 15.66 -6.00 4.95
CA ASP A 154 16.48 -4.99 5.64
C ASP A 154 17.75 -4.65 4.83
N GLY A 155 18.37 -5.66 4.21
CA GLY A 155 19.53 -5.43 3.32
C GLY A 155 19.22 -4.63 2.06
N ALA A 156 17.98 -4.66 1.56
CA ALA A 156 17.56 -3.79 0.47
C ALA A 156 17.43 -2.31 0.92
N ALA A 157 17.00 -2.10 2.18
CA ALA A 157 16.88 -0.75 2.75
C ALA A 157 18.24 -0.04 2.88
N GLU A 158 19.31 -0.79 3.16
CA GLU A 158 20.68 -0.25 3.20
C GLU A 158 21.13 0.32 1.85
N GLN A 159 20.55 -0.18 0.75
CA GLN A 159 20.83 0.29 -0.61
C GLN A 159 19.87 1.40 -1.07
N GLY A 160 19.05 1.94 -0.16
CA GLY A 160 18.10 3.01 -0.47
C GLY A 160 16.80 2.55 -1.14
N VAL A 161 16.58 1.23 -1.24
CA VAL A 161 15.35 0.65 -1.79
C VAL A 161 14.43 0.21 -0.65
N SER A 162 13.21 0.75 -0.62
CA SER A 162 12.23 0.37 0.40
C SER A 162 11.46 -0.88 -0.01
N ALA A 163 11.74 -2.01 0.63
CA ALA A 163 10.96 -3.24 0.43
C ALA A 163 10.02 -3.51 1.61
N GLU A 164 8.75 -3.77 1.31
CA GLU A 164 7.70 -4.06 2.28
C GLU A 164 7.02 -5.40 1.95
N HIS A 165 6.46 -6.05 2.95
CA HIS A 165 5.78 -7.33 2.81
C HIS A 165 4.38 -7.27 3.44
N PHE A 166 3.42 -7.87 2.75
CA PHE A 166 2.06 -8.09 3.24
C PHE A 166 1.62 -9.53 2.99
N ARG A 167 0.76 -10.04 3.86
CA ARG A 167 0.05 -11.30 3.61
C ARG A 167 -1.27 -11.00 2.92
N GLU A 168 -1.70 -11.88 2.02
CA GLU A 168 -2.98 -11.74 1.30
C GLU A 168 -4.16 -11.58 2.28
N GLU A 169 -4.11 -12.30 3.41
CA GLU A 169 -5.15 -12.25 4.45
C GLU A 169 -5.26 -10.89 5.15
N ASP A 170 -4.14 -10.18 5.32
CA ASP A 170 -4.10 -8.85 5.95
C ASP A 170 -4.71 -7.77 5.05
N LEU A 171 -4.78 -8.04 3.74
CA LEU A 171 -5.24 -7.12 2.70
C LEU A 171 -6.66 -7.43 2.19
N LEU A 172 -7.34 -8.44 2.75
CA LEU A 172 -8.71 -8.80 2.35
C LEU A 172 -9.72 -7.65 2.57
N VAL A 173 -9.45 -6.81 3.55
CA VAL A 173 -10.28 -5.64 3.91
C VAL A 173 -9.35 -4.45 4.08
N ASN A 174 -9.70 -3.36 3.42
CA ASN A 174 -8.99 -2.10 3.63
C ASN A 174 -9.33 -1.50 5.00
N ILE A 175 -8.38 -1.57 5.93
CA ILE A 175 -8.54 -1.09 7.30
C ILE A 175 -8.79 0.42 7.39
N THR A 176 -8.35 1.21 6.41
CA THR A 176 -8.49 2.68 6.44
C THR A 176 -9.93 3.14 6.22
N LYS A 177 -10.78 2.26 5.66
CA LYS A 177 -12.20 2.50 5.43
C LYS A 177 -13.07 2.21 6.65
N HIS A 178 -12.49 1.65 7.71
CA HIS A 178 -13.21 1.36 8.93
C HIS A 178 -13.57 2.65 9.67
N GLU A 179 -14.79 2.74 10.22
CA GLU A 179 -15.32 3.95 10.86
C GLU A 179 -14.43 4.45 12.01
N LEU A 180 -13.90 3.54 12.82
CA LEU A 180 -13.02 3.86 13.95
C LEU A 180 -11.59 4.28 13.53
N VAL A 181 -11.23 4.13 12.25
CA VAL A 181 -9.90 4.49 11.74
C VAL A 181 -9.97 5.91 11.15
N PRO A 182 -9.36 6.92 11.80
CA PRO A 182 -9.37 8.29 11.28
C PRO A 182 -8.46 8.41 10.05
N THR A 183 -8.59 9.53 9.33
CA THR A 183 -7.74 9.78 8.16
C THR A 183 -6.33 10.19 8.57
N HIS A 184 -5.34 9.56 7.94
CA HIS A 184 -3.92 9.76 8.21
C HIS A 184 -3.27 10.38 6.97
N ILE A 185 -2.60 11.52 7.15
CA ILE A 185 -1.98 12.29 6.06
C ILE A 185 -0.51 12.51 6.40
N LEU A 186 0.39 12.02 5.53
CA LEU A 186 1.82 12.28 5.66
C LEU A 186 2.12 13.77 5.46
N LEU A 187 2.89 14.35 6.38
CA LEU A 187 3.40 15.71 6.25
C LEU A 187 4.71 15.74 5.46
N SER A 188 4.88 16.78 4.63
CA SER A 188 6.18 17.09 4.02
C SER A 188 7.19 17.56 5.08
N ASP A 189 8.48 17.58 4.72
CA ASP A 189 9.52 18.08 5.61
C ASP A 189 9.29 19.56 5.99
N GLU A 190 8.71 20.36 5.07
CA GLU A 190 8.39 21.76 5.31
C GLU A 190 7.22 21.93 6.28
N GLU A 191 6.16 21.12 6.10
CA GLU A 191 4.99 21.09 6.99
C GLU A 191 5.38 20.62 8.38
N LYS A 192 6.20 19.56 8.46
CA LYS A 192 6.76 19.05 9.72
C LYS A 192 7.55 20.12 10.46
N ARG A 193 8.44 20.84 9.77
CA ARG A 193 9.22 21.92 10.41
C ARG A 193 8.32 23.05 10.89
N THR A 194 7.39 23.49 10.05
CA THR A 194 6.43 24.55 10.41
C THR A 194 5.62 24.16 11.65
N LEU A 195 5.18 22.89 11.73
CA LEU A 195 4.51 22.35 12.91
C LEU A 195 5.39 22.47 14.16
N LEU A 196 6.64 22.00 14.10
CA LEU A 196 7.57 22.03 15.24
C LEU A 196 7.86 23.47 15.68
N ASP A 197 8.02 24.40 14.75
CA ASP A 197 8.28 25.82 15.02
C ASP A 197 7.08 26.50 15.68
N VAL A 198 5.86 26.28 15.16
CA VAL A 198 4.62 26.86 15.69
C VAL A 198 4.37 26.41 17.13
N TYR A 199 4.53 25.11 17.40
CA TYR A 199 4.31 24.55 18.74
C TYR A 199 5.55 24.64 19.65
N ARG A 200 6.70 25.09 19.12
CA ARG A 200 8.00 25.14 19.80
C ARG A 200 8.38 23.80 20.44
N LEU A 201 8.21 22.72 19.68
CA LEU A 201 8.45 21.34 20.12
C LEU A 201 9.64 20.72 19.39
N LYS A 202 10.29 19.76 20.05
CA LYS A 202 11.19 18.79 19.41
C LYS A 202 10.40 17.60 18.89
N GLU A 203 10.92 16.93 17.86
CA GLU A 203 10.28 15.74 17.27
C GLU A 203 9.95 14.66 18.31
N THR A 204 10.85 14.43 19.26
CA THR A 204 10.72 13.43 20.31
C THR A 204 9.59 13.72 21.32
N GLN A 205 9.07 14.96 21.33
CA GLN A 205 7.98 15.38 22.22
C GLN A 205 6.60 15.15 21.59
N LEU A 206 6.54 14.84 20.29
CA LEU A 206 5.28 14.50 19.65
C LEU A 206 4.79 13.11 20.11
N PRO A 207 3.46 12.91 20.22
CA PRO A 207 2.90 11.57 20.41
C PRO A 207 3.42 10.60 19.36
N ARG A 208 3.63 9.34 19.73
CA ARG A 208 4.32 8.37 18.89
C ARG A 208 3.35 7.42 18.17
N ILE A 209 3.74 6.96 17.00
CA ILE A 209 3.13 5.82 16.29
C ILE A 209 4.24 4.84 15.91
N GLN A 210 4.02 3.55 16.15
CA GLN A 210 5.01 2.52 15.81
C GLN A 210 5.10 2.35 14.30
N SER A 211 6.29 2.13 13.74
CA SER A 211 6.41 1.73 12.33
C SER A 211 5.71 0.40 12.02
N SER A 212 5.45 -0.42 13.04
CA SER A 212 4.69 -1.67 12.94
C SER A 212 3.17 -1.51 13.01
N ASP A 213 2.66 -0.30 13.30
CA ASP A 213 1.23 -0.02 13.33
C ASP A 213 0.56 -0.35 11.98
N PRO A 214 -0.65 -0.93 11.95
CA PRO A 214 -1.30 -1.31 10.69
C PRO A 214 -1.45 -0.16 9.70
N VAL A 215 -1.80 1.05 10.16
CA VAL A 215 -1.96 2.22 9.28
C VAL A 215 -0.60 2.76 8.85
N ALA A 216 0.40 2.72 9.74
CA ALA A 216 1.77 3.09 9.39
C ALA A 216 2.35 2.17 8.31
N LYS A 217 2.13 0.85 8.41
CA LYS A 217 2.49 -0.12 7.37
C LYS A 217 1.71 0.13 6.09
N TYR A 218 0.40 0.33 6.16
CA TYR A 218 -0.45 0.59 4.99
C TYR A 218 0.04 1.80 4.19
N LEU A 219 0.37 2.91 4.86
CA LEU A 219 0.89 4.12 4.21
C LEU A 219 2.40 4.07 3.89
N GLY A 220 3.12 3.02 4.27
CA GLY A 220 4.57 2.90 4.05
C GLY A 220 5.40 3.93 4.83
N LEU A 221 4.92 4.35 6.02
CA LEU A 221 5.57 5.39 6.82
C LEU A 221 6.97 4.95 7.29
N LYS A 222 7.93 5.88 7.21
CA LYS A 222 9.32 5.68 7.64
C LYS A 222 9.61 6.40 8.95
N LYS A 223 10.55 5.87 9.72
CA LYS A 223 10.99 6.46 10.99
C LYS A 223 11.43 7.91 10.79
N GLY A 224 11.06 8.78 11.71
CA GLY A 224 11.33 10.22 11.61
C GLY A 224 10.23 11.02 10.90
N GLN A 225 9.32 10.37 10.15
CA GLN A 225 8.20 11.07 9.54
C GLN A 225 7.13 11.46 10.57
N VAL A 226 6.31 12.45 10.22
CA VAL A 226 5.17 12.89 11.04
C VAL A 226 3.89 12.77 10.23
N VAL A 227 2.87 12.18 10.84
CA VAL A 227 1.55 12.00 10.25
C VAL A 227 0.54 12.90 10.95
N LYS A 228 -0.29 13.58 10.17
CA LYS A 228 -1.45 14.33 10.63
C LYS A 228 -2.67 13.40 10.62
N ILE A 229 -3.36 13.33 11.75
CA ILE A 229 -4.53 12.48 11.96
C ILE A 229 -5.74 13.38 12.13
N ILE A 230 -6.75 13.25 11.27
CA ILE A 230 -7.99 14.02 11.36
C ILE A 230 -9.11 13.08 11.79
N ARG A 231 -9.68 13.32 12.97
CA ARG A 231 -10.80 12.54 13.51
C ARG A 231 -12.02 13.42 13.73
N LYS A 232 -13.21 12.81 13.64
CA LYS A 232 -14.44 13.44 14.11
C LYS A 232 -14.37 13.58 15.63
N SER A 233 -14.76 14.73 16.15
CA SER A 233 -14.82 15.03 17.58
C SER A 233 -16.23 15.44 17.93
N GLU A 234 -16.80 14.88 18.99
CA GLU A 234 -18.15 15.24 19.45
C GLU A 234 -18.23 16.71 19.86
N THR A 235 -17.17 17.26 20.46
CA THR A 235 -17.14 18.63 20.97
C THR A 235 -16.71 19.67 19.93
N ALA A 236 -15.80 19.31 19.03
CA ALA A 236 -15.13 20.24 18.12
C ALA A 236 -15.46 20.01 16.64
N GLY A 237 -16.30 19.02 16.33
CA GLY A 237 -16.60 18.57 14.97
C GLY A 237 -15.44 17.81 14.34
N ARG A 238 -14.29 18.47 14.12
CA ARG A 238 -13.06 17.86 13.61
C ARG A 238 -11.87 18.26 14.48
N TYR A 239 -11.08 17.26 14.86
CA TYR A 239 -9.85 17.47 15.64
C TYR A 239 -8.65 16.89 14.90
N ALA A 240 -7.59 17.69 14.77
CA ALA A 240 -6.34 17.27 14.18
C ALA A 240 -5.30 16.95 15.26
N SER A 241 -4.68 15.78 15.17
CA SER A 241 -3.56 15.35 16.01
C SER A 241 -2.35 15.04 15.13
N TYR A 242 -1.14 15.07 15.70
CA TYR A 242 0.10 14.79 14.98
C TYR A 242 0.88 13.71 15.70
N ARG A 243 1.38 12.72 14.94
CA ARG A 243 2.18 11.62 15.50
C ARG A 243 3.51 11.44 14.79
N TRP A 244 4.55 11.21 15.56
CA TRP A 244 5.91 10.92 15.08
C TRP A 244 6.14 9.41 14.97
N VAL A 245 6.65 8.98 13.81
CA VAL A 245 6.90 7.57 13.50
C VAL A 245 8.26 7.14 14.07
N PHE A 246 8.30 6.05 14.84
CA PHE A 246 9.51 5.53 15.46
C PHE A 246 9.76 4.05 15.18
#